data_AF-A0A1A8L538-F1
#
_entry.id   AF-A0A1A8L538-F1
#
_cell.length_a   1.000
_cell.length_b   1.000
_cell.length_c   1.000
_cell.angle_alpha   90.00
_cell.angle_beta   90.00
_cell.angle_gamma   90.00
#
_symmetry.space_group_name_H-M   'P 1'
#
loop_
_entity.id
_entity.type
_entity.pdbx_description
1 polymer ?
#
loop_
_entity_poly.entity_id
_entity_poly.type
_entity_poly.pdbx_seq_one_letter_code
_entity_poly.pdbx_strand_id
1 'polypeptide(L)'
;DAVIKIQAFFRASRARHEYQMLVHSDTPPLSVVRKFLHLLDMGDGDIREEAGLLNLREEVVRSIRFNKQLEADLDLMDLKIGLLVRNRATLQEVVSHCKKLTKKNKEQLSDLMDVERSKGLKALSRQRRERLEAYQHLLYLLQTQPLYLAQVIFLMPQSRSTSFMEMFVFSLFNYGCDSREAYLLLQLFTEALRYEIRLKVEQPQDVVTGNPTAIKMLVNFYRHAQGQNALRDSLGPALQDVLQDRTLSIRTDPVEVYKIWINQTETQTGHKSALPYEVSPEEALAHPEVQRRIDIAIINLKNLTDRG
;
A
#
# COMPACT_ATOMS: atom_id res chain seq x y z
N ASP A 1 -7.71 62.23 21.94
CA ASP A 1 -9.17 62.03 22.16
C ASP A 1 -9.99 61.69 20.92
N ALA A 2 -9.89 62.42 19.81
CA ALA A 2 -10.70 62.12 18.61
C ALA A 2 -10.47 60.72 18.03
N VAL A 3 -9.20 60.25 17.97
CA VAL A 3 -8.85 58.92 17.47
C VAL A 3 -9.46 57.80 18.32
N ILE A 4 -9.46 57.95 19.65
CA ILE A 4 -10.04 56.97 20.57
C ILE A 4 -11.56 56.89 20.37
N LYS A 5 -12.24 58.04 20.19
CA LYS A 5 -13.68 58.09 19.91
C LYS A 5 -14.03 57.43 18.57
N ILE A 6 -13.24 57.68 17.53
CA ILE A 6 -13.45 57.07 16.20
C ILE A 6 -13.22 55.56 16.25
N GLN A 7 -12.17 55.10 16.93
CA GLN A 7 -11.90 53.67 17.11
C GLN A 7 -12.98 52.97 17.93
N ALA A 8 -13.49 53.61 18.99
CA ALA A 8 -14.59 53.08 19.80
C ALA A 8 -15.89 52.97 18.98
N PHE A 9 -16.22 54.00 18.19
CA PHE A 9 -17.38 53.98 17.31
C PHE A 9 -17.28 52.87 16.25
N PHE A 10 -16.12 52.72 15.61
CA PHE A 10 -15.90 51.67 14.62
C PHE A 10 -16.00 50.27 15.23
N ARG A 11 -15.44 50.05 16.42
CA ARG A 11 -15.56 48.78 17.16
C ARG A 11 -17.02 48.49 17.53
N ALA A 12 -17.77 49.50 17.99
CA ALA A 12 -19.19 49.36 18.34
C ALA A 12 -20.06 49.06 17.11
N SER A 13 -19.82 49.76 15.98
CA SER A 13 -20.54 49.50 14.72
C SER A 13 -20.27 48.10 14.19
N ARG A 14 -19.01 47.63 14.28
CA ARG A 14 -18.64 46.28 13.87
C ARG A 14 -19.26 45.21 14.76
N ALA A 15 -19.24 45.39 16.08
CA ALA A 15 -19.91 44.47 17.01
C ALA A 15 -21.42 44.40 16.77
N ARG A 16 -22.06 45.53 16.46
CA ARG A 16 -23.49 45.59 16.12
C ARG A 16 -23.80 44.85 14.81
N HIS A 17 -22.96 44.98 13.80
CA HIS A 17 -23.10 44.25 12.54
C HIS A 17 -22.89 42.73 12.75
N GLU A 18 -21.87 42.34 13.51
CA GLU A 18 -21.63 40.93 13.87
C GLU A 18 -22.83 40.34 14.68
N TYR A 19 -23.45 41.10 15.58
CA TYR A 19 -24.65 40.68 16.31
C TYR A 19 -25.90 40.58 15.42
N GLN A 20 -26.12 41.55 14.51
CA GLN A 20 -27.21 41.48 13.55
C GLN A 20 -27.09 40.25 12.65
N MET A 21 -25.87 39.91 12.21
CA MET A 21 -25.61 38.70 11.45
C MET A 21 -25.93 37.43 12.25
N LEU A 22 -25.69 37.41 13.56
CA LEU A 22 -26.04 36.26 14.40
C LEU A 22 -27.56 36.02 14.48
N VAL A 23 -28.34 37.10 14.58
CA VAL A 23 -29.79 37.02 14.83
C VAL A 23 -30.60 36.81 13.55
N HIS A 24 -30.14 37.32 12.40
CA HIS A 24 -30.92 37.35 11.16
C HIS A 24 -30.37 36.47 10.03
N SER A 25 -29.19 35.86 10.21
CA SER A 25 -28.64 34.92 9.22
C SER A 25 -28.97 33.50 9.62
N ASP A 26 -29.39 32.68 8.67
CA ASP A 26 -29.60 31.23 8.89
C ASP A 26 -28.27 30.48 9.09
N THR A 27 -27.13 31.05 8.67
CA THR A 27 -25.79 30.43 8.75
C THR A 27 -24.70 31.43 9.15
N PRO A 28 -24.67 31.92 10.41
CA PRO A 28 -23.63 32.83 10.85
C PRO A 28 -22.26 32.13 10.93
N PRO A 29 -21.16 32.80 10.54
CA PRO A 29 -19.83 32.22 10.62
C PRO A 29 -19.41 31.95 12.09
N LEU A 30 -18.72 30.82 12.32
CA LEU A 30 -18.32 30.31 13.64
C LEU A 30 -17.57 31.32 14.51
N SER A 31 -16.83 32.25 13.91
CA SER A 31 -16.10 33.31 14.61
C SER A 31 -17.02 34.34 15.27
N VAL A 32 -18.20 34.58 14.69
CA VAL A 32 -19.25 35.47 15.21
C VAL A 32 -20.04 34.76 16.30
N VAL A 33 -20.43 33.49 16.08
CA VAL A 33 -21.10 32.66 17.09
C VAL A 33 -20.27 32.56 18.37
N ARG A 34 -18.96 32.30 18.25
CA ARG A 34 -18.05 32.21 19.40
C ARG A 34 -17.99 33.49 20.23
N LYS A 35 -18.06 34.67 19.60
CA LYS A 35 -18.03 35.97 20.30
C LYS A 35 -19.28 36.21 21.16
N PHE A 36 -20.42 35.72 20.70
CA PHE A 36 -21.72 35.92 21.36
C PHE A 36 -22.26 34.65 22.00
N LEU A 37 -21.44 33.60 22.14
CA LEU A 37 -21.81 32.31 22.72
C LEU A 37 -22.47 32.47 24.11
N HIS A 38 -21.95 33.39 24.91
CA HIS A 38 -22.45 33.70 26.24
C HIS A 38 -23.84 34.36 26.26
N LEU A 39 -24.34 34.83 25.11
CA LEU A 39 -25.68 35.41 24.94
C LEU A 39 -26.67 34.40 24.36
N LEU A 40 -26.18 33.24 23.89
CA LEU A 40 -27.03 32.15 23.42
C LEU A 40 -27.33 31.28 24.64
N ASP A 41 -28.59 31.29 25.07
CA ASP A 41 -29.06 30.37 26.11
C ASP A 41 -29.10 28.96 25.54
N MET A 42 -28.69 27.97 26.33
CA MET A 42 -28.81 26.55 25.94
C MET A 42 -30.30 26.24 25.79
N GLY A 43 -30.75 25.92 24.57
CA GLY A 43 -32.14 25.56 24.35
C GLY A 43 -32.46 24.18 24.92
N ASP A 44 -33.74 23.91 25.21
CA ASP A 44 -34.20 22.55 25.56
C ASP A 44 -33.81 21.49 24.51
N GLY A 45 -33.62 21.92 23.25
CA GLY A 45 -33.09 21.10 22.17
C GLY A 45 -31.63 20.70 22.38
N ASP A 46 -30.76 21.66 22.72
CA ASP A 46 -29.34 21.42 22.99
C ASP A 46 -29.16 20.50 24.21
N ILE A 47 -29.97 20.71 25.25
CA ILE A 47 -29.98 19.86 26.45
C ILE A 47 -30.40 18.43 26.11
N ARG A 48 -31.42 18.26 25.26
CA ARG A 48 -31.86 16.93 24.80
C ARG A 48 -30.81 16.24 23.94
N GLU A 49 -30.14 16.97 23.05
CA GLU A 49 -29.06 16.43 22.23
C GLU A 49 -27.87 16.02 23.07
N GLU A 50 -27.46 16.86 24.03
CA GLU A 50 -26.39 16.53 24.98
C GLU A 50 -26.75 15.31 25.85
N ALA A 51 -28.00 15.23 26.35
CA ALA A 51 -28.48 14.04 27.06
C ALA A 51 -28.45 12.79 26.16
N GLY A 52 -28.80 12.92 24.88
CA GLY A 52 -28.70 11.86 23.88
C GLY A 52 -27.26 11.40 23.66
N LEU A 53 -26.33 12.34 23.50
CA LEU A 53 -24.90 12.06 23.36
C LEU A 53 -24.31 11.38 24.61
N LEU A 54 -24.73 11.81 25.80
CA LEU A 54 -24.31 11.18 27.05
C LEU A 54 -24.83 9.75 27.18
N ASN A 55 -26.10 9.50 26.84
CA ASN A 55 -26.68 8.16 26.84
C ASN A 55 -25.95 7.25 25.83
N LEU A 56 -25.69 7.75 24.61
CA LEU A 56 -24.95 7.02 23.59
C LEU A 56 -23.52 6.72 24.06
N ARG A 57 -22.86 7.70 24.68
CA ARG A 57 -21.52 7.51 25.26
C ARG A 57 -21.54 6.45 26.35
N GLU A 58 -22.55 6.44 27.21
CA GLU A 58 -22.70 5.43 28.26
C GLU A 58 -22.89 4.04 27.64
N GLU A 59 -23.75 3.92 26.64
CA GLU A 59 -23.98 2.67 25.91
C GLU A 59 -22.69 2.15 25.26
N VAL A 60 -21.93 3.02 24.58
CA VAL A 60 -20.63 2.67 23.99
C VAL A 60 -19.66 2.19 25.07
N VAL A 61 -19.54 2.90 26.20
CA VAL A 61 -18.65 2.49 27.30
C VAL A 61 -19.08 1.16 27.89
N ARG A 62 -20.39 0.92 28.05
CA ARG A 62 -20.93 -0.34 28.56
C ARG A 62 -20.63 -1.49 27.60
N SER A 63 -20.82 -1.27 26.30
CA SER A 63 -20.51 -2.23 25.24
C SER A 63 -19.01 -2.54 25.19
N ILE A 64 -18.14 -1.53 25.30
CA ILE A 64 -16.68 -1.73 25.37
C ILE A 64 -16.30 -2.59 26.58
N ARG A 65 -16.87 -2.34 27.76
CA ARG A 65 -16.58 -3.17 28.95
C ARG A 65 -17.07 -4.61 28.77
N PHE A 66 -18.27 -4.79 28.20
CA PHE A 66 -18.82 -6.11 27.93
C PHE A 66 -17.95 -6.89 26.93
N ASN A 67 -17.54 -6.25 25.83
CA ASN A 67 -16.63 -6.86 24.85
C ASN A 67 -15.28 -7.23 25.47
N LYS A 68 -14.69 -6.37 26.31
CA LYS A 68 -13.45 -6.71 27.03
C LYS A 68 -13.60 -7.92 27.93
N GLN A 69 -14.73 -8.07 28.61
CA GLN A 69 -15.00 -9.25 29.44
C GLN A 69 -15.11 -10.50 28.56
N LEU A 70 -15.82 -10.39 27.43
CA LEU A 70 -16.00 -11.49 26.49
C LEU A 70 -14.67 -11.92 25.85
N GLU A 71 -13.80 -10.97 25.49
CA GLU A 71 -12.42 -11.25 25.02
C GLU A 71 -11.62 -12.02 26.07
N ALA A 72 -11.64 -11.60 27.33
CA ALA A 72 -10.96 -12.32 28.41
C ALA A 72 -11.50 -13.75 28.62
N ASP A 73 -12.82 -13.93 28.49
CA ASP A 73 -13.46 -15.25 28.59
C ASP A 73 -13.08 -16.15 27.41
N LEU A 74 -13.01 -15.61 26.19
CA LEU A 74 -12.53 -16.31 24.99
C LEU A 74 -11.05 -16.71 25.13
N ASP A 75 -10.19 -15.82 25.63
CA ASP A 75 -8.76 -16.12 25.85
C ASP A 75 -8.54 -17.27 26.84
N LEU A 76 -9.40 -17.35 27.86
CA LEU A 76 -9.43 -18.46 28.81
C LEU A 76 -9.94 -19.74 28.14
N MET A 77 -10.96 -19.67 27.28
CA MET A 77 -11.41 -20.82 26.51
C MET A 77 -10.33 -21.33 25.56
N ASP A 78 -9.66 -20.46 24.82
CA ASP A 78 -8.56 -20.82 23.91
C ASP A 78 -7.36 -21.42 24.67
N LEU A 79 -7.08 -20.95 25.90
CA LEU A 79 -6.14 -21.62 26.79
C LEU A 79 -6.57 -23.05 27.12
N LYS A 80 -7.81 -23.22 27.55
CA LYS A 80 -8.35 -24.54 27.93
C LYS A 80 -8.36 -25.48 26.73
N ILE A 81 -8.82 -25.03 25.58
CA ILE A 81 -8.84 -25.81 24.33
C ILE A 81 -7.41 -26.19 23.94
N GLY A 82 -6.48 -25.23 23.91
CA GLY A 82 -5.09 -25.53 23.56
C GLY A 82 -4.41 -26.49 24.54
N LEU A 83 -4.72 -26.40 25.85
CA LEU A 83 -4.24 -27.35 26.86
C LEU A 83 -4.85 -28.73 26.67
N LEU A 84 -6.15 -28.82 26.37
CA LEU A 84 -6.84 -30.09 26.10
C LEU A 84 -6.30 -30.76 24.83
N VAL A 85 -6.07 -30.00 23.76
CA VAL A 85 -5.44 -30.50 22.52
C VAL A 85 -4.02 -30.99 22.81
N ARG A 86 -3.22 -30.25 23.59
CA ARG A 86 -1.89 -30.69 24.03
C ARG A 86 -1.98 -31.98 24.83
N ASN A 87 -2.86 -32.06 25.82
CA ASN A 87 -3.04 -33.24 26.67
C ASN A 87 -3.51 -34.46 25.88
N ARG A 88 -4.39 -34.28 24.89
CA ARG A 88 -4.81 -35.35 23.98
C ARG A 88 -3.65 -35.83 23.11
N ALA A 89 -2.87 -34.91 22.53
CA ALA A 89 -1.71 -35.26 21.72
C ALA A 89 -0.66 -36.02 22.54
N THR A 90 -0.31 -35.52 23.73
CA THR A 90 0.66 -36.19 24.62
C THR A 90 0.14 -37.55 25.09
N LEU A 91 -1.13 -37.69 25.46
CA LEU A 91 -1.71 -38.99 25.82
C LEU A 91 -1.71 -39.97 24.64
N GLN A 92 -2.04 -39.52 23.43
CA GLN A 92 -2.03 -40.36 22.24
C GLN A 92 -0.60 -40.83 21.90
N GLU A 93 0.39 -39.96 22.03
CA GLU A 93 1.81 -40.28 21.88
C GLU A 93 2.28 -41.27 22.94
N VAL A 94 1.95 -41.06 24.22
CA VAL A 94 2.25 -41.98 25.32
C VAL A 94 1.60 -43.34 25.09
N VAL A 95 0.32 -43.41 24.69
CA VAL A 95 -0.36 -44.67 24.37
C VAL A 95 0.29 -45.39 23.19
N SER A 96 0.73 -44.66 22.16
CA SER A 96 1.45 -45.23 21.02
C SER A 96 2.84 -45.76 21.40
N HIS A 97 3.52 -45.10 22.33
CA HIS A 97 4.84 -45.50 22.82
C HIS A 97 4.75 -46.63 23.87
N CYS A 98 3.70 -46.66 24.70
CA CYS A 98 3.38 -47.77 25.61
C CYS A 98 3.22 -49.10 24.86
N LYS A 99 2.66 -49.06 23.64
CA LYS A 99 2.60 -50.22 22.74
C LYS A 99 3.96 -50.64 22.15
N LYS A 100 5.02 -49.84 22.33
CA LYS A 100 6.37 -50.02 21.76
C LYS A 100 7.51 -49.97 22.79
N LEU A 101 7.24 -50.15 24.09
CA LEU A 101 8.24 -49.97 25.14
C LEU A 101 9.34 -51.05 25.11
N THR A 102 10.51 -50.68 24.61
CA THR A 102 11.81 -51.31 24.92
C THR A 102 12.72 -50.29 25.60
N LYS A 103 13.68 -50.78 26.40
CA LYS A 103 14.51 -50.02 27.35
C LYS A 103 15.25 -48.80 26.77
N LYS A 104 15.41 -48.71 25.44
CA LYS A 104 16.04 -47.57 24.71
C LYS A 104 15.13 -46.34 24.52
N ASN A 105 13.81 -46.46 24.65
CA ASN A 105 12.86 -45.37 24.38
C ASN A 105 12.65 -44.40 25.55
N LYS A 106 13.25 -44.67 26.73
CA LYS A 106 13.08 -43.84 27.93
C LYS A 106 13.82 -42.49 27.83
N GLU A 107 14.95 -42.46 27.12
CA GLU A 107 15.73 -41.24 26.88
C GLU A 107 15.05 -40.33 25.84
N GLN A 108 14.45 -40.91 24.79
CA GLN A 108 13.68 -40.16 23.78
C GLN A 108 12.42 -39.49 24.34
N LEU A 109 11.82 -40.04 25.39
CA LEU A 109 10.68 -39.44 26.07
C LEU A 109 11.08 -38.17 26.86
N SER A 110 12.31 -38.12 27.36
CA SER A 110 12.86 -36.95 28.06
C SER A 110 13.10 -35.79 27.09
N ASP A 111 13.66 -36.07 25.91
CA ASP A 111 13.91 -35.05 24.86
C ASP A 111 12.61 -34.44 24.30
N LEU A 112 11.51 -35.22 24.27
CA LEU A 112 10.20 -34.72 23.82
C LEU A 112 9.47 -33.86 24.87
N MET A 113 9.79 -34.01 26.15
CA MET A 113 9.30 -33.07 27.17
C MET A 113 9.95 -31.68 27.03
N ASP A 114 11.09 -31.59 26.36
CA ASP A 114 11.82 -30.34 26.07
C ASP A 114 11.28 -29.55 24.84
N VAL A 115 10.22 -30.06 24.19
CA VAL A 115 9.49 -29.42 23.07
C VAL A 115 8.85 -28.06 23.48
N GLU A 116 8.87 -27.70 24.77
CA GLU A 116 8.52 -26.36 25.24
C GLU A 116 9.40 -25.23 24.69
N ARG A 117 10.61 -25.54 24.23
CA ARG A 117 11.52 -24.58 23.58
C ARG A 117 11.25 -24.38 22.09
N SER A 118 10.68 -25.35 21.37
CA SER A 118 10.59 -25.30 19.90
C SER A 118 9.37 -24.53 19.34
N LYS A 119 8.36 -24.22 20.16
CA LYS A 119 7.10 -23.56 19.73
C LYS A 119 7.08 -22.02 19.83
N GLY A 120 8.20 -21.38 20.18
CA GLY A 120 8.32 -19.91 20.22
C GLY A 120 7.29 -19.22 21.14
N LEU A 121 6.83 -18.02 20.74
CA LEU A 121 5.80 -17.23 21.46
C LEU A 121 4.41 -17.88 21.48
N LYS A 122 4.15 -18.89 20.63
CA LYS A 122 2.87 -19.60 20.53
C LYS A 122 2.70 -20.72 21.56
N ALA A 123 3.66 -20.91 22.47
CA ALA A 123 3.50 -21.88 23.54
C ALA A 123 2.49 -21.40 24.58
N LEU A 124 1.75 -22.33 25.19
CA LEU A 124 0.72 -22.08 26.20
C LEU A 124 1.31 -21.64 27.56
N SER A 125 1.94 -20.47 27.59
CA SER A 125 2.46 -19.83 28.81
C SER A 125 1.93 -18.41 28.91
N ARG A 126 1.44 -18.03 30.09
CA ARG A 126 0.88 -16.70 30.38
C ARG A 126 1.84 -15.57 29.98
N GLN A 127 3.12 -15.68 30.35
CA GLN A 127 4.13 -14.68 30.05
C GLN A 127 4.39 -14.50 28.54
N ARG A 128 4.30 -15.58 27.75
CA ARG A 128 4.50 -15.49 26.29
C ARG A 128 3.28 -14.87 25.59
N ARG A 129 2.07 -15.07 26.13
CA ARG A 129 0.85 -14.40 25.66
C ARG A 129 0.85 -12.92 25.96
N GLU A 130 1.21 -12.53 27.19
CA GLU A 130 1.37 -11.11 27.55
C GLU A 130 2.38 -10.42 26.61
N ARG A 131 3.46 -11.11 26.23
CA ARG A 131 4.42 -10.61 25.24
C ARG A 131 3.85 -10.57 23.81
N LEU A 132 3.02 -11.53 23.42
CA LEU A 132 2.33 -11.53 22.11
C LEU A 132 1.35 -10.36 22.00
N GLU A 133 0.55 -10.12 23.03
CA GLU A 133 -0.37 -8.98 23.14
C GLU A 133 0.38 -7.65 23.08
N ALA A 134 1.51 -7.53 23.80
CA ALA A 134 2.35 -6.33 23.74
C ALA A 134 2.86 -6.06 22.31
N TYR A 135 3.28 -7.12 21.58
CA TYR A 135 3.65 -6.97 20.18
C TYR A 135 2.46 -6.64 19.29
N GLN A 136 1.28 -7.23 19.51
CA GLN A 136 0.07 -6.87 18.76
C GLN A 136 -0.27 -5.39 18.92
N HIS A 137 -0.22 -4.86 20.14
CA HIS A 137 -0.42 -3.42 20.39
C HIS A 137 0.63 -2.56 19.69
N LEU A 138 1.91 -2.96 19.72
CA LEU A 138 2.98 -2.25 19.01
C LEU A 138 2.74 -2.25 17.49
N LEU A 139 2.41 -3.39 16.91
CA LEU A 139 2.15 -3.52 15.48
C LEU A 139 0.90 -2.72 15.07
N TYR A 140 -0.15 -2.71 15.90
CA TYR A 140 -1.33 -1.88 15.70
C TYR A 140 -1.01 -0.38 15.73
N LEU A 141 -0.13 0.04 16.65
CA LEU A 141 0.38 1.41 16.69
C LEU A 141 1.15 1.77 15.41
N LEU A 142 2.00 0.86 14.93
CA LEU A 142 2.73 1.05 13.67
C LEU A 142 1.80 1.11 12.44
N GLN A 143 0.70 0.35 12.43
CA GLN A 143 -0.32 0.43 11.37
C GLN A 143 -1.07 1.76 11.39
N THR A 144 -1.45 2.26 12.57
CA THR A 144 -2.29 3.45 12.73
C THR A 144 -1.49 4.77 12.69
N GLN A 145 -0.20 4.73 13.01
CA GLN A 145 0.71 5.88 12.97
C GLN A 145 1.79 5.67 11.89
N PRO A 146 1.50 6.08 10.63
CA PRO A 146 2.37 5.80 9.49
C PRO A 146 3.74 6.49 9.56
N LEU A 147 3.86 7.55 10.37
CA LEU A 147 5.09 8.34 10.51
C LEU A 147 6.28 7.49 10.97
N TYR A 148 6.06 6.56 11.91
CA TYR A 148 7.13 5.70 12.42
C TYR A 148 7.70 4.81 11.32
N LEU A 149 6.83 4.14 10.57
CA LEU A 149 7.26 3.29 9.46
C LEU A 149 7.85 4.10 8.32
N ALA A 150 7.32 5.28 8.00
CA ALA A 150 7.87 6.18 6.99
C ALA A 150 9.33 6.58 7.30
N GLN A 151 9.63 6.90 8.57
CA GLN A 151 10.99 7.18 9.02
C GLN A 151 11.91 5.96 8.93
N VAL A 152 11.42 4.79 9.34
CA VAL A 152 12.19 3.54 9.24
C VAL A 152 12.50 3.22 7.78
N ILE A 153 11.52 3.31 6.89
CA ILE A 153 11.68 3.12 5.44
C ILE A 153 12.74 4.07 4.89
N PHE A 154 12.75 5.33 5.33
CA PHE A 154 13.73 6.32 4.88
C PHE A 154 15.17 6.00 5.32
N LEU A 155 15.34 5.51 6.55
CA LEU A 155 16.65 5.16 7.14
C LEU A 155 17.25 3.87 6.54
N MET A 156 16.49 3.13 5.73
CA MET A 156 16.96 1.85 5.20
C MET A 156 18.11 2.04 4.18
N PRO A 157 19.18 1.25 4.31
CA PRO A 157 20.31 1.31 3.40
C PRO A 157 19.90 0.86 2.00
N GLN A 158 20.15 1.71 1.01
CA GLN A 158 19.82 1.47 -0.40
C GLN A 158 20.64 0.35 -1.06
N SER A 159 21.61 -0.23 -0.34
CA SER A 159 22.58 -1.20 -0.86
C SER A 159 22.10 -2.66 -0.79
N ARG A 160 21.03 -2.96 -0.02
CA ARG A 160 20.43 -4.29 0.04
C ARG A 160 18.99 -4.23 -0.43
N SER A 161 18.57 -5.28 -1.11
CA SER A 161 17.21 -5.44 -1.65
C SER A 161 16.14 -4.93 -0.68
N THR A 162 15.29 -4.02 -1.15
CA THR A 162 14.12 -3.49 -0.43
C THR A 162 13.12 -4.58 -0.06
N SER A 163 13.29 -5.80 -0.61
CA SER A 163 12.47 -6.98 -0.37
C SER A 163 12.21 -7.30 1.10
N PHE A 164 13.18 -7.09 2.01
CA PHE A 164 12.92 -7.35 3.44
C PHE A 164 11.89 -6.40 4.02
N MET A 165 12.03 -5.09 3.74
CA MET A 165 11.07 -4.09 4.21
C MET A 165 9.73 -4.24 3.52
N GLU A 166 9.73 -4.56 2.23
CA GLU A 166 8.51 -4.88 1.50
C GLU A 166 7.77 -6.05 2.16
N MET A 167 8.47 -7.15 2.44
CA MET A 167 7.86 -8.31 3.09
C MET A 167 7.36 -7.97 4.50
N PHE A 168 8.11 -7.17 5.26
CA PHE A 168 7.70 -6.73 6.59
C PHE A 168 6.46 -5.82 6.54
N VAL A 169 6.48 -4.78 5.70
CA VAL A 169 5.37 -3.84 5.53
C VAL A 169 4.15 -4.57 4.99
N PHE A 170 4.26 -5.35 3.93
CA PHE A 170 3.12 -6.09 3.38
C PHE A 170 2.57 -7.13 4.36
N SER A 171 3.42 -7.85 5.08
CA SER A 171 2.95 -8.76 6.15
C SER A 171 2.23 -8.00 7.26
N LEU A 172 2.74 -6.84 7.66
CA LEU A 172 2.12 -6.00 8.68
C LEU A 172 0.73 -5.52 8.28
N PHE A 173 0.52 -5.16 7.01
CA PHE A 173 -0.78 -4.74 6.48
C PHE A 173 -1.54 -5.87 5.80
N ASN A 174 -1.25 -7.14 6.12
CA ASN A 174 -1.94 -8.31 5.55
C ASN A 174 -2.10 -8.24 4.01
N TYR A 175 -1.07 -7.75 3.31
CA TYR A 175 -1.04 -7.53 1.87
C TYR A 175 -2.16 -6.64 1.31
N GLY A 176 -2.82 -5.84 2.14
CA GLY A 176 -3.95 -5.00 1.75
C GLY A 176 -5.19 -5.81 1.36
N CYS A 177 -5.35 -7.03 1.90
CA CYS A 177 -6.48 -7.90 1.58
C CYS A 177 -7.83 -7.30 1.97
N ASP A 178 -7.94 -6.65 3.14
CA ASP A 178 -9.17 -5.99 3.56
C ASP A 178 -9.08 -4.46 3.37
N SER A 179 -10.24 -3.82 3.26
CA SER A 179 -10.36 -2.38 2.95
C SER A 179 -9.68 -1.48 3.98
N ARG A 180 -9.69 -1.88 5.26
CA ARG A 180 -9.03 -1.17 6.35
C ARG A 180 -7.51 -1.18 6.18
N GLU A 181 -6.92 -2.36 6.01
CA GLU A 181 -5.49 -2.52 5.84
C GLU A 181 -5.01 -1.87 4.53
N ALA A 182 -5.78 -1.98 3.44
CA ALA A 182 -5.49 -1.30 2.18
C ALA A 182 -5.46 0.22 2.35
N TYR A 183 -6.44 0.80 3.07
CA TYR A 183 -6.47 2.23 3.38
C TYR A 183 -5.25 2.66 4.21
N LEU A 184 -4.92 1.92 5.28
CA LEU A 184 -3.78 2.25 6.14
C LEU A 184 -2.45 2.10 5.41
N LEU A 185 -2.32 1.10 4.53
CA LEU A 185 -1.13 0.91 3.70
C LEU A 185 -0.97 2.06 2.68
N LEU A 186 -2.06 2.50 2.05
CA LEU A 186 -2.04 3.69 1.18
C LEU A 186 -1.70 4.95 1.95
N GLN A 187 -2.19 5.09 3.18
CA GLN A 187 -1.83 6.20 4.07
C GLN A 187 -0.33 6.17 4.42
N LEU A 188 0.23 4.98 4.69
CA LEU A 188 1.67 4.80 4.88
C LEU A 188 2.46 5.23 3.65
N PHE A 189 2.08 4.78 2.45
CA PHE A 189 2.76 5.18 1.22
C PHE A 189 2.69 6.68 0.98
N THR A 190 1.55 7.30 1.24
CA THR A 190 1.36 8.75 1.11
C THR A 190 2.32 9.50 2.03
N GLU A 191 2.39 9.12 3.29
CA GLU A 191 3.30 9.76 4.26
C GLU A 191 4.77 9.45 3.98
N ALA A 192 5.11 8.22 3.58
CA ALA A 192 6.47 7.84 3.20
C ALA A 192 6.96 8.63 1.96
N LEU A 193 6.09 8.82 0.96
CA LEU A 193 6.41 9.62 -0.23
C LEU A 193 6.58 11.10 0.11
N ARG A 194 5.68 11.67 0.92
CA ARG A 194 5.81 13.05 1.40
C ARG A 194 7.12 13.26 2.15
N TYR A 195 7.47 12.31 3.01
CA TYR A 195 8.71 12.33 3.78
C TYR A 195 9.95 12.20 2.88
N GLU A 196 9.92 11.30 1.89
CA GLU A 196 11.00 11.10 0.92
C GLU A 196 11.21 12.33 0.02
N ILE A 197 10.13 12.92 -0.51
CA ILE A 197 10.18 14.13 -1.33
C ILE A 197 10.78 15.30 -0.53
N ARG A 198 10.32 15.49 0.72
CA ARG A 198 10.78 16.61 1.56
C ARG A 198 12.27 16.56 1.90
N LEU A 199 12.86 15.37 1.99
CA LEU A 199 14.23 15.19 2.50
C LEU A 199 15.27 14.79 1.44
N LYS A 200 14.87 14.19 0.32
CA LYS A 200 15.80 13.72 -0.73
C LYS A 200 15.65 14.43 -2.07
N VAL A 201 14.51 15.03 -2.37
CA VAL A 201 14.24 15.58 -3.71
C VAL A 201 14.51 17.07 -3.70
N GLU A 202 15.59 17.49 -4.37
CA GLU A 202 15.91 18.91 -4.57
C GLU A 202 15.36 19.41 -5.91
N GLN A 203 15.40 18.57 -6.95
CA GLN A 203 14.83 18.87 -8.26
C GLN A 203 13.78 17.82 -8.68
N PRO A 204 12.76 18.19 -9.46
CA PRO A 204 11.74 17.23 -9.93
C PRO A 204 12.31 16.05 -10.72
N GLN A 205 13.45 16.26 -11.39
CA GLN A 205 14.14 15.25 -12.20
C GLN A 205 14.70 14.10 -11.34
N ASP A 206 15.06 14.39 -10.09
CA ASP A 206 15.64 13.42 -9.14
C ASP A 206 14.66 12.31 -8.78
N VAL A 207 13.36 12.55 -8.94
CA VAL A 207 12.32 11.53 -8.74
C VAL A 207 12.37 10.47 -9.84
N VAL A 208 12.68 10.87 -11.08
CA VAL A 208 12.70 9.99 -12.25
C VAL A 208 14.05 9.28 -12.40
N THR A 209 15.15 9.99 -12.14
CA THR A 209 16.51 9.43 -12.23
C THR A 209 16.93 8.70 -10.96
N GLY A 210 16.30 9.02 -9.83
CA GLY A 210 16.59 8.41 -8.54
C GLY A 210 16.05 6.98 -8.38
N ASN A 211 16.37 6.40 -7.23
CA ASN A 211 15.85 5.11 -6.78
C ASN A 211 14.98 5.26 -5.52
N PRO A 212 13.89 6.04 -5.56
CA PRO A 212 13.06 6.28 -4.38
C PRO A 212 12.47 4.98 -3.83
N THR A 213 12.72 4.72 -2.55
CA THR A 213 12.35 3.44 -1.91
C THR A 213 10.84 3.32 -1.78
N ALA A 214 10.14 4.41 -1.43
CA ALA A 214 8.70 4.39 -1.28
C ALA A 214 7.99 4.09 -2.61
N ILE A 215 8.48 4.67 -3.72
CA ILE A 215 7.94 4.40 -5.06
C ILE A 215 8.19 2.95 -5.46
N LYS A 216 9.39 2.41 -5.25
CA LYS A 216 9.69 1.00 -5.56
C LYS A 216 8.77 0.03 -4.83
N MET A 217 8.58 0.25 -3.53
CA MET A 217 7.68 -0.58 -2.72
C MET A 217 6.23 -0.43 -3.17
N LEU A 218 5.77 0.78 -3.53
CA LEU A 218 4.43 1.01 -4.08
C LEU A 218 4.21 0.28 -5.41
N VAL A 219 5.17 0.35 -6.33
CA VAL A 219 5.10 -0.37 -7.62
C VAL A 219 5.08 -1.88 -7.37
N ASN A 220 5.90 -2.37 -6.44
CA ASN A 220 5.89 -3.79 -6.08
C ASN A 220 4.57 -4.21 -5.42
N PHE A 221 3.92 -3.35 -4.64
CA PHE A 221 2.59 -3.62 -4.10
C PHE A 221 1.58 -3.87 -5.23
N TYR A 222 1.48 -2.97 -6.20
CA TYR A 222 0.58 -3.14 -7.35
C TYR A 222 0.93 -4.35 -8.22
N ARG A 223 2.21 -4.76 -8.28
CA ARG A 223 2.62 -5.99 -8.98
C ARG A 223 2.14 -7.28 -8.31
N HIS A 224 1.88 -7.28 -7.00
CA HIS A 224 1.52 -8.49 -6.24
C HIS A 224 0.07 -8.51 -5.75
N ALA A 225 -0.47 -7.38 -5.31
CA ALA A 225 -1.74 -7.30 -4.58
C ALA A 225 -2.91 -6.88 -5.48
N GLN A 226 -3.22 -7.68 -6.52
CA GLN A 226 -4.35 -7.49 -7.46
C GLN A 226 -4.11 -6.59 -8.69
N GLY A 227 -3.03 -5.80 -8.75
CA GLY A 227 -2.78 -4.88 -9.87
C GLY A 227 -2.33 -5.53 -11.19
N GLN A 228 -1.96 -6.82 -11.19
CA GLN A 228 -1.67 -7.55 -12.45
C GLN A 228 -2.89 -7.61 -13.36
N ASN A 229 -4.10 -7.69 -12.79
CA ASN A 229 -5.31 -7.74 -13.59
C ASN A 229 -5.51 -6.42 -14.34
N ALA A 230 -5.32 -5.26 -13.69
CA ALA A 230 -5.51 -3.96 -14.35
C ALA A 230 -4.56 -3.75 -15.54
N LEU A 231 -3.26 -4.07 -15.39
CA LEU A 231 -2.30 -3.98 -16.49
C LEU A 231 -2.60 -5.00 -17.58
N ARG A 232 -2.98 -6.23 -17.22
CA ARG A 232 -3.36 -7.26 -18.17
C ARG A 232 -4.65 -6.90 -18.92
N ASP A 233 -5.62 -6.32 -18.26
CA ASP A 233 -6.91 -5.96 -18.86
C ASP A 233 -6.75 -4.75 -19.79
N SER A 234 -5.87 -3.81 -19.44
CA SER A 234 -5.60 -2.60 -20.25
C SER A 234 -4.66 -2.88 -21.42
N LEU A 235 -3.52 -3.52 -21.18
CA LEU A 235 -2.48 -3.77 -22.20
C LEU A 235 -2.64 -5.12 -22.90
N GLY A 236 -3.33 -6.08 -22.30
CA GLY A 236 -3.45 -7.45 -22.81
C GLY A 236 -4.08 -7.51 -24.19
N PRO A 237 -5.21 -6.85 -24.47
CA PRO A 237 -5.82 -6.85 -25.81
C PRO A 237 -4.87 -6.29 -26.88
N ALA A 238 -4.25 -5.13 -26.64
CA ALA A 238 -3.30 -4.52 -27.57
C ALA A 238 -2.07 -5.41 -27.82
N LEU A 239 -1.51 -6.03 -26.77
CA LEU A 239 -0.41 -6.97 -26.91
C LEU A 239 -0.81 -8.23 -27.68
N GLN A 240 -2.03 -8.73 -27.46
CA GLN A 240 -2.53 -9.92 -28.12
C GLN A 240 -2.75 -9.68 -29.62
N ASP A 241 -3.19 -8.49 -30.02
CA ASP A 241 -3.32 -8.08 -31.42
C ASP A 241 -1.94 -7.98 -32.10
N VAL A 242 -0.97 -7.35 -31.43
CA VAL A 242 0.42 -7.26 -31.93
C VAL A 242 1.06 -8.64 -32.07
N LEU A 243 0.80 -9.57 -31.14
CA LEU A 243 1.33 -10.93 -31.20
C LEU A 243 0.67 -11.79 -32.30
N GLN A 244 -0.57 -11.50 -32.68
CA GLN A 244 -1.26 -12.21 -33.77
C GLN A 244 -0.76 -11.77 -35.15
N ASP A 245 -0.37 -10.51 -35.31
CA ASP A 245 0.16 -10.00 -36.57
C ASP A 245 1.63 -10.40 -36.78
N ARG A 246 1.82 -11.58 -37.38
CA ARG A 246 3.15 -12.08 -37.78
C ARG A 246 3.80 -11.30 -38.92
N THR A 247 3.05 -10.45 -39.61
CA THR A 247 3.54 -9.63 -40.73
C THR A 247 3.95 -8.23 -40.31
N LEU A 248 3.71 -7.88 -39.05
CA LEU A 248 3.97 -6.56 -38.52
C LEU A 248 5.47 -6.26 -38.46
N SER A 249 5.89 -5.23 -39.19
CA SER A 249 7.23 -4.64 -39.13
C SER A 249 7.13 -3.20 -38.67
N ILE A 250 7.72 -2.90 -37.51
CA ILE A 250 7.77 -1.55 -36.90
C ILE A 250 9.22 -1.01 -36.87
N ARG A 251 10.12 -1.63 -37.64
CA ARG A 251 11.54 -1.24 -37.63
C ARG A 251 11.73 0.06 -38.41
N THR A 252 12.31 1.05 -37.74
CA THR A 252 12.57 2.38 -38.32
C THR A 252 14.04 2.64 -38.60
N ASP A 253 14.95 1.75 -38.17
CA ASP A 253 16.39 1.88 -38.45
C ASP A 253 16.69 1.49 -39.91
N PRO A 254 17.19 2.42 -40.76
CA PRO A 254 17.47 2.15 -42.17
C PRO A 254 18.50 1.05 -42.40
N VAL A 255 19.51 0.93 -41.54
CA VAL A 255 20.59 -0.05 -41.70
C VAL A 255 20.07 -1.47 -41.44
N GLU A 256 19.22 -1.64 -40.42
CA GLU A 256 18.58 -2.92 -40.17
C GLU A 256 17.60 -3.32 -41.28
N VAL A 257 16.76 -2.37 -41.76
CA VAL A 257 15.79 -2.64 -42.84
C VAL A 257 16.52 -3.06 -44.12
N TYR A 258 17.62 -2.39 -44.45
CA TYR A 258 18.47 -2.75 -45.59
C TYR A 258 19.08 -4.16 -45.46
N LYS A 259 19.63 -4.52 -44.29
CA LYS A 259 20.16 -5.87 -44.04
C LYS A 259 19.09 -6.95 -44.17
N ILE A 260 17.89 -6.71 -43.66
CA ILE A 260 16.75 -7.65 -43.77
C ILE A 260 16.32 -7.78 -45.23
N TRP A 261 16.27 -6.68 -45.97
CA TRP A 261 15.93 -6.71 -47.39
C TRP A 261 16.94 -7.53 -48.20
N ILE A 262 18.25 -7.34 -47.96
CA ILE A 262 19.30 -8.17 -48.57
C ILE A 262 19.09 -9.64 -48.21
N ASN A 263 18.95 -9.97 -46.92
CA ASN A 263 18.80 -11.36 -46.47
C ASN A 263 17.56 -12.02 -47.08
N GLN A 264 16.45 -11.29 -47.22
CA GLN A 264 15.25 -11.78 -47.89
C GLN A 264 15.48 -12.02 -49.39
N THR A 265 16.18 -11.10 -50.06
CA THR A 265 16.50 -11.20 -51.48
C THR A 265 17.43 -12.40 -51.75
N GLU A 266 18.42 -12.63 -50.90
CA GLU A 266 19.33 -13.79 -50.97
C GLU A 266 18.61 -15.11 -50.70
N THR A 267 17.69 -15.13 -49.72
CA THR A 267 16.87 -16.31 -49.42
C THR A 267 15.92 -16.65 -50.58
N GLN A 268 15.37 -15.64 -51.26
CA GLN A 268 14.45 -15.84 -52.39
C GLN A 268 15.18 -16.23 -53.68
N THR A 269 16.35 -15.66 -53.94
CA THR A 269 17.12 -15.89 -55.17
C THR A 269 18.09 -17.07 -55.06
N GLY A 270 18.42 -17.52 -53.85
CA GLY A 270 19.40 -18.59 -53.60
C GLY A 270 20.84 -18.20 -53.91
N HIS A 271 21.08 -16.94 -54.28
CA HIS A 271 22.39 -16.41 -54.64
C HIS A 271 22.73 -15.20 -53.76
N LYS A 272 24.02 -15.07 -53.47
CA LYS A 272 24.54 -13.93 -52.70
C LYS A 272 24.30 -12.64 -53.48
N SER A 273 23.78 -11.62 -52.80
CA SER A 273 23.51 -10.32 -53.41
C SER A 273 24.83 -9.61 -53.74
N ALA A 274 24.81 -8.76 -54.78
CA ALA A 274 25.96 -7.95 -55.17
C ALA A 274 26.14 -6.68 -54.32
N LEU A 275 25.24 -6.47 -53.34
CA LEU A 275 25.18 -5.28 -52.51
C LEU A 275 26.06 -5.45 -51.25
N PRO A 276 26.72 -4.38 -50.78
CA PRO A 276 27.54 -4.43 -49.55
C PRO A 276 26.66 -4.64 -48.31
N TYR A 277 27.12 -5.48 -47.36
CA TYR A 277 26.40 -5.79 -46.12
C TYR A 277 26.52 -4.72 -45.04
N GLU A 278 27.59 -3.94 -45.07
CA GLU A 278 27.78 -2.79 -44.19
C GLU A 278 27.72 -1.51 -45.02
N VAL A 279 26.75 -0.67 -44.68
CA VAL A 279 26.46 0.60 -45.34
C VAL A 279 26.16 1.64 -44.27
N SER A 280 26.43 2.90 -44.60
CA SER A 280 26.00 4.03 -43.79
C SER A 280 24.47 4.22 -43.87
N PRO A 281 23.86 4.93 -42.91
CA PRO A 281 22.41 5.21 -42.94
C PRO A 281 21.97 5.96 -44.20
N GLU A 282 22.83 6.84 -44.71
CA GLU A 282 22.57 7.64 -45.92
C GLU A 282 22.57 6.77 -47.19
N GLU A 283 23.51 5.82 -47.30
CA GLU A 283 23.58 4.85 -48.39
C GLU A 283 22.40 3.85 -48.32
N ALA A 284 22.01 3.41 -47.12
CA ALA A 284 20.84 2.56 -46.95
C ALA A 284 19.54 3.25 -47.40
N LEU A 285 19.40 4.56 -47.10
CA LEU A 285 18.26 5.37 -47.52
C LEU A 285 18.28 5.76 -49.00
N ALA A 286 19.41 5.63 -49.70
CA ALA A 286 19.46 5.86 -51.14
C ALA A 286 18.63 4.83 -51.94
N HIS A 287 18.33 3.68 -51.33
CA HIS A 287 17.53 2.64 -51.96
C HIS A 287 16.02 2.87 -51.79
N PRO A 288 15.23 2.95 -52.88
CA PRO A 288 13.79 3.24 -52.82
C PRO A 288 12.97 2.16 -52.10
N GLU A 289 13.43 0.91 -52.15
CA GLU A 289 12.78 -0.22 -51.45
C GLU A 289 12.94 -0.12 -49.92
N VAL A 290 14.07 0.40 -49.44
CA VAL A 290 14.30 0.65 -48.00
C VAL A 290 13.43 1.81 -47.53
N GLN A 291 13.38 2.91 -48.27
CA GLN A 291 12.49 4.05 -47.98
C GLN A 291 11.02 3.61 -47.89
N ARG A 292 10.53 2.86 -48.88
CA ARG A 292 9.16 2.35 -48.90
C ARG A 292 8.83 1.47 -47.69
N ARG A 293 9.75 0.59 -47.29
CA ARG A 293 9.56 -0.29 -46.12
C ARG A 293 9.54 0.49 -44.80
N ILE A 294 10.35 1.54 -44.69
CA ILE A 294 10.36 2.44 -43.54
C ILE A 294 9.06 3.25 -43.48
N ASP A 295 8.58 3.78 -44.61
CA ASP A 295 7.32 4.53 -44.65
C ASP A 295 6.13 3.67 -44.20
N ILE A 296 6.07 2.42 -44.66
CA ILE A 296 5.08 1.44 -44.22
C ILE A 296 5.22 1.17 -42.72
N ALA A 297 6.44 1.00 -42.21
CA ALA A 297 6.70 0.79 -40.79
C ALA A 297 6.28 1.98 -39.92
N ILE A 298 6.48 3.22 -40.39
CA ILE A 298 6.06 4.45 -39.70
C ILE A 298 4.55 4.56 -39.67
N ILE A 299 3.86 4.26 -40.78
CA ILE A 299 2.39 4.25 -40.82
C ILE A 299 1.84 3.20 -39.86
N ASN A 300 2.43 2.00 -39.85
CA ASN A 300 2.06 0.94 -38.92
C ASN A 300 2.32 1.34 -37.46
N LEU A 301 3.46 1.98 -37.16
CA LEU A 301 3.78 2.48 -35.82
C LEU A 301 2.76 3.51 -35.34
N LYS A 302 2.37 4.46 -36.19
CA LYS A 302 1.35 5.46 -35.87
C LYS A 302 0.00 4.80 -35.57
N ASN A 303 -0.44 3.92 -36.48
CA ASN A 303 -1.69 3.18 -36.32
C ASN A 303 -1.74 2.31 -35.06
N LEU A 304 -0.59 1.81 -34.59
CA LEU A 304 -0.50 1.05 -33.33
C LEU A 304 -0.46 1.94 -32.10
N THR A 305 0.21 3.09 -32.20
CA THR A 305 0.30 4.04 -31.09
C THR A 305 -1.05 4.68 -30.78
N ASP A 306 -1.86 4.95 -31.81
CA ASP A 306 -3.20 5.56 -31.66
C ASP A 306 -4.27 4.59 -31.11
N ARG A 307 -3.95 3.30 -30.98
CA ARG A 307 -4.89 2.26 -30.50
C ARG A 307 -4.82 2.00 -28.98
N GLY A 308 -3.81 2.53 -28.29
CA GLY A 308 -3.64 2.42 -26.83
C GLY A 308 -4.14 3.68 -26.12
#